data_AF-A0A8T5EZG4-F1
#
_entry.id   AF-A0A8T5EZG4-F1
#
_cell.length_a   1.000
_cell.length_b   1.000
_cell.length_c   1.000
_cell.angle_alpha   90.00
_cell.angle_beta   90.00
_cell.angle_gamma   90.00
#
_symmetry.space_group_name_H-M   'P 1'
#
loop_
_entity.id
_entity.type
_entity.pdbx_description
1 polymer ?
#
loop_
_entity_poly.entity_id
_entity_poly.type
_entity_poly.pdbx_seq_one_letter_code
_entity_poly.pdbx_strand_id
1 'polypeptide(L)'
;MLESLINPKKIERGPIKMLFIGMLYASLSLLLVKWFFQSDPVLSKASGMIVITFCVMFSLPFLYFMFRQEESEDEEVEGFMGVWKAHGDAIWAFMWLFVGFLIAFAFWNAILQDPNLFNFQVETYCSINSQGNVEDCVAQHSFDHKSLSTGSATKEDRLFSIIENNVYVMIFTLLFSLIFGAGAIFILAWNASVIAAAIGIFTKYQITEIPLGLLRYMIHGVPEIAAYFITALAGGIFGIGFFKNKIKSRKFLRVIENTIILLFVSILILIIAALIEVYLTPLLFK
;
A
#
# COMPACT_ATOMS: atom_id res chain seq x y z
N MET A 1 6.46 -24.92 7.68
CA MET A 1 5.48 -23.81 7.50
C MET A 1 6.08 -22.86 6.49
N LEU A 2 5.32 -22.22 5.59
CA LEU A 2 5.91 -21.32 4.58
C LEU A 2 6.80 -20.22 5.19
N GLU A 3 6.52 -19.83 6.43
CA GLU A 3 7.32 -18.95 7.30
C GLU A 3 8.76 -19.46 7.55
N SER A 4 9.05 -20.76 7.37
CA SER A 4 10.40 -21.32 7.50
C SER A 4 11.22 -21.27 6.21
N LEU A 5 10.60 -20.92 5.07
CA LEU A 5 11.34 -20.74 3.80
C LEU A 5 12.20 -19.48 3.81
N ILE A 6 11.81 -18.48 4.60
CA ILE A 6 12.50 -17.20 4.70
C ILE A 6 12.56 -16.81 6.17
N ASN A 7 13.75 -16.74 6.76
CA ASN A 7 13.90 -16.41 8.17
C ASN A 7 13.77 -14.89 8.39
N PRO A 8 12.65 -14.38 8.93
CA PRO A 8 12.40 -12.95 8.99
C PRO A 8 13.37 -12.18 9.90
N LYS A 9 14.06 -12.86 10.82
CA LYS A 9 15.06 -12.26 11.71
C LYS A 9 16.44 -12.08 11.08
N LYS A 10 16.74 -12.78 9.98
CA LYS A 10 18.07 -12.80 9.33
C LYS A 10 18.05 -12.19 7.93
N ILE A 11 16.92 -11.68 7.47
CA ILE A 11 16.83 -11.06 6.15
C ILE A 11 17.56 -9.72 6.21
N GLU A 12 18.67 -9.64 5.48
CA GLU A 12 19.20 -8.37 5.04
C GLU A 12 18.11 -7.61 4.28
N ARG A 13 17.91 -6.33 4.62
CA ARG A 13 16.94 -5.38 4.07
C ARG A 13 17.17 -5.02 2.59
N GLY A 14 17.75 -5.94 1.82
CA GLY A 14 18.10 -5.78 0.43
C GLY A 14 16.87 -5.55 -0.45
N PRO A 15 16.81 -4.46 -1.22
CA PRO A 15 15.73 -4.10 -2.15
C PRO A 15 15.18 -5.27 -2.98
N ILE A 16 16.09 -6.00 -3.64
CA ILE A 16 15.74 -7.09 -4.56
C ILE A 16 15.11 -8.26 -3.80
N LYS A 17 15.62 -8.57 -2.60
CA LYS A 17 15.06 -9.66 -1.78
C LYS A 17 13.61 -9.32 -1.41
N MET A 18 13.37 -8.09 -0.96
CA MET A 18 12.02 -7.63 -0.60
C MET A 18 11.04 -7.66 -1.77
N LEU A 19 11.48 -7.27 -2.96
CA LEU A 19 10.70 -7.39 -4.18
C LEU A 19 10.22 -8.83 -4.43
N PHE A 20 11.14 -9.80 -4.39
CA PHE A 20 10.80 -11.20 -4.61
C PHE A 20 9.92 -11.79 -3.50
N ILE A 21 10.12 -11.38 -2.25
CA ILE A 21 9.25 -11.77 -1.14
C ILE A 21 7.83 -11.28 -1.39
N GLY A 22 7.67 -10.01 -1.78
CA GLY A 22 6.38 -9.43 -2.11
C GLY A 22 5.70 -10.20 -3.25
N MET A 23 6.41 -10.43 -4.35
CA MET A 23 5.88 -11.17 -5.49
C MET A 23 5.45 -12.60 -5.10
N LEU A 24 6.25 -13.28 -4.29
CA LEU A 24 5.95 -14.64 -3.83
C LEU A 24 4.69 -14.67 -2.98
N TYR A 25 4.60 -13.81 -1.96
CA TYR A 25 3.47 -13.80 -1.03
C TYR A 25 2.17 -13.42 -1.74
N ALA A 26 2.17 -12.36 -2.54
CA ALA A 26 0.99 -11.97 -3.32
C ALA A 26 0.54 -13.05 -4.32
N SER A 27 1.50 -13.68 -5.02
CA SER A 27 1.20 -14.78 -5.95
C SER A 27 0.58 -15.98 -5.23
N LEU A 28 1.18 -16.40 -4.11
CA LEU A 28 0.66 -17.51 -3.31
C LEU A 28 -0.75 -17.20 -2.78
N SER A 29 -1.00 -15.99 -2.30
CA SER A 29 -2.32 -15.59 -1.82
C SER A 29 -3.39 -15.71 -2.91
N LEU A 30 -3.13 -15.21 -4.12
CA LEU A 30 -4.07 -15.33 -5.24
C LEU A 30 -4.28 -16.78 -5.68
N LEU A 31 -3.20 -17.53 -5.88
CA LEU A 31 -3.25 -18.90 -6.38
C LEU A 31 -3.94 -19.84 -5.38
N LEU A 32 -3.68 -19.68 -4.08
CA LEU A 32 -4.35 -20.45 -3.03
C LEU A 32 -5.84 -20.13 -3.01
N VAL A 33 -6.24 -18.86 -3.08
CA VAL A 33 -7.66 -18.51 -3.06
C VAL A 33 -8.39 -19.06 -4.28
N LYS A 34 -7.80 -18.91 -5.46
CA LYS A 34 -8.34 -19.48 -6.69
C LYS A 34 -8.48 -20.99 -6.60
N TRP A 35 -7.45 -21.70 -6.14
CA TRP A 35 -7.49 -23.16 -6.13
C TRP A 35 -8.47 -23.71 -5.07
N PHE A 36 -8.47 -23.16 -3.86
CA PHE A 36 -9.24 -23.73 -2.75
C PHE A 36 -10.68 -23.23 -2.65
N PHE A 37 -10.97 -21.99 -3.06
CA PHE A 37 -12.27 -21.35 -2.80
C PHE A 37 -13.09 -21.03 -4.05
N GLN A 38 -12.56 -21.20 -5.26
CA GLN A 38 -13.31 -20.91 -6.50
C GLN A 38 -14.58 -21.76 -6.63
N SER A 39 -14.55 -23.02 -6.20
CA SER A 39 -15.70 -23.93 -6.29
C SER A 39 -16.70 -23.79 -5.13
N ASP A 40 -16.38 -23.01 -4.10
CA ASP A 40 -17.26 -22.83 -2.94
C ASP A 40 -18.28 -21.70 -3.20
N PRO A 41 -19.60 -21.94 -3.03
CA PRO A 41 -20.64 -20.97 -3.42
C PRO A 41 -20.70 -19.71 -2.53
N VAL A 42 -20.09 -19.73 -1.34
CA VAL A 42 -20.12 -18.62 -0.39
C VAL A 42 -18.76 -17.91 -0.34
N LEU A 43 -17.68 -18.66 -0.14
CA LEU A 43 -16.33 -18.13 0.00
C LEU A 43 -15.80 -17.53 -1.31
N SER A 44 -16.23 -18.04 -2.47
CA SER A 44 -15.87 -17.46 -3.77
C SER A 44 -16.26 -15.98 -3.87
N LYS A 45 -17.40 -15.57 -3.31
CA LYS A 45 -17.86 -14.16 -3.31
C LYS A 45 -16.98 -13.25 -2.44
N ALA A 46 -16.31 -13.82 -1.44
CA ALA A 46 -15.40 -13.12 -0.56
C ALA A 46 -13.93 -13.19 -1.03
N SER A 47 -13.65 -13.75 -2.22
CA SER A 47 -12.29 -14.08 -2.66
C SER A 47 -11.33 -12.89 -2.59
N GLY A 48 -11.73 -11.70 -3.05
CA GLY A 48 -10.88 -10.51 -2.97
C GLY A 48 -10.44 -10.16 -1.54
N MET A 49 -11.30 -10.34 -0.53
CA MET A 49 -10.92 -10.16 0.89
C MET A 49 -10.01 -11.27 1.41
N ILE A 50 -10.25 -12.52 0.99
CA ILE A 50 -9.45 -13.68 1.42
C ILE A 50 -8.03 -13.57 0.86
N VAL A 51 -7.87 -13.08 -0.38
CA VAL A 51 -6.56 -12.82 -1.00
C VAL A 51 -5.75 -11.88 -0.11
N ILE A 52 -6.34 -10.78 0.33
CA ILE A 52 -5.66 -9.81 1.21
C ILE A 52 -5.37 -10.44 2.56
N THR A 53 -6.31 -11.21 3.11
CA THR A 53 -6.11 -11.90 4.39
C THR A 53 -4.89 -12.82 4.35
N PHE A 54 -4.74 -13.65 3.30
CA PHE A 54 -3.56 -14.50 3.14
C PHE A 54 -2.28 -13.69 2.91
N CYS A 55 -2.35 -12.62 2.12
CA CYS A 55 -1.18 -11.77 1.85
C CYS A 55 -0.68 -11.12 3.15
N VAL A 56 -1.59 -10.65 3.98
CA VAL A 56 -1.32 -10.14 5.32
C VAL A 56 -0.71 -11.21 6.21
N MET A 57 -1.30 -12.41 6.28
CA MET A 57 -0.78 -13.51 7.11
C MET A 57 0.67 -13.87 6.74
N PHE A 58 1.00 -13.96 5.46
CA PHE A 58 2.37 -14.25 5.01
C PHE A 58 3.35 -13.12 5.34
N SER A 59 2.89 -11.88 5.31
CA SER A 59 3.73 -10.69 5.45
C SER A 59 3.90 -10.21 6.90
N LEU A 60 2.97 -10.58 7.79
CA LEU A 60 2.89 -10.09 9.16
C LEU A 60 4.14 -10.43 10.01
N PRO A 61 4.72 -11.65 9.96
CA PRO A 61 5.94 -11.94 10.70
C PRO A 61 7.10 -11.02 10.30
N PHE A 62 7.24 -10.75 9.01
CA PHE A 62 8.29 -9.89 8.49
C PHE A 62 8.14 -8.43 8.98
N LEU A 63 6.93 -7.87 8.84
CA LEU A 63 6.66 -6.50 9.26
C LEU A 63 6.83 -6.33 10.78
N TYR A 64 6.40 -7.32 11.57
CA TYR A 64 6.55 -7.30 13.02
C TYR A 64 8.01 -7.24 13.47
N PHE A 65 8.88 -8.08 12.89
CA PHE A 65 10.30 -8.07 13.26
C PHE A 65 11.00 -6.79 12.84
N MET A 66 10.65 -6.24 11.67
CA MET A 66 11.21 -4.97 11.22
C MET A 66 10.82 -3.84 12.17
N PHE A 67 9.53 -3.66 12.50
CA PHE A 67 9.10 -2.60 13.42
C PHE A 67 9.72 -2.71 14.82
N ARG A 68 9.94 -3.93 15.31
CA ARG A 68 10.65 -4.13 16.58
C ARG A 68 12.12 -3.68 16.52
N GLN A 69 12.77 -3.88 15.38
CA GLN A 69 14.14 -3.41 15.19
C GLN A 69 14.17 -1.88 15.09
N GLU A 70 13.28 -1.30 14.29
CA GLU A 70 13.17 0.15 14.09
C GLU A 70 12.90 0.91 15.37
N GLU A 71 12.04 0.39 16.25
CA GLU A 71 11.79 1.01 17.55
C GLU A 71 13.03 1.01 18.46
N SER A 72 13.85 -0.05 18.40
CA SER A 72 15.08 -0.10 19.18
C SER A 72 16.11 0.91 18.68
N GLU A 73 16.15 1.16 17.37
CA GLU A 73 17.04 2.15 16.75
C GLU A 73 16.55 3.58 17.03
N ASP A 74 15.24 3.81 17.03
CA ASP A 74 14.61 5.12 17.29
C ASP A 74 14.95 5.70 18.68
N GLU A 75 15.06 4.86 19.72
CA GLU A 75 15.36 5.33 21.10
C GLU A 75 16.68 6.09 21.24
N GLU A 76 17.62 5.85 20.32
CA GLU A 76 18.98 6.39 20.33
C GLU A 76 19.17 7.55 19.33
N VAL A 77 18.15 7.85 18.53
CA VAL A 77 18.21 8.81 17.44
C VAL A 77 17.50 10.10 17.81
N GLU A 78 18.13 11.24 17.49
CA GLU A 78 17.57 12.57 17.71
C GLU A 78 17.70 13.41 16.43
N GLY A 79 16.74 14.31 16.23
CA GLY A 79 16.75 15.29 15.15
C GLY A 79 16.34 14.75 13.78
N PHE A 80 15.84 15.66 12.94
CA PHE A 80 15.24 15.35 11.64
C PHE A 80 16.09 14.44 10.74
N MET A 81 17.36 14.81 10.53
CA MET A 81 18.25 14.06 9.64
C MET A 81 18.67 12.71 10.24
N GLY A 82 18.75 12.63 11.58
CA GLY A 82 19.01 11.39 12.30
C GLY A 82 17.89 10.39 12.07
N VAL A 83 16.65 10.83 12.31
CA VAL A 83 15.42 10.03 12.14
C VAL A 83 15.30 9.50 10.71
N TRP A 84 15.48 10.37 9.71
CA TRP A 84 15.41 9.93 8.31
C TRP A 84 16.49 8.90 7.95
N LYS A 85 17.72 9.10 8.43
CA LYS A 85 18.83 8.19 8.15
C LYS A 85 18.65 6.84 8.85
N ALA A 86 18.08 6.83 10.06
CA ALA A 86 17.82 5.62 10.82
C ALA A 86 16.75 4.75 10.16
N HIS A 87 15.68 5.37 9.65
CA HIS A 87 14.51 4.65 9.17
C HIS A 87 14.40 4.48 7.66
N GLY A 88 15.25 5.18 6.90
CA GLY A 88 15.18 5.22 5.45
C GLY A 88 15.37 3.86 4.78
N ASP A 89 16.16 2.96 5.37
CA ASP A 89 16.39 1.62 4.84
C ASP A 89 15.18 0.69 5.04
N ALA A 90 14.48 0.79 6.17
CA ALA A 90 13.23 0.09 6.43
C ALA A 90 12.12 0.58 5.50
N ILE A 91 11.96 1.90 5.34
CA ILE A 91 11.02 2.49 4.38
C ILE A 91 11.32 1.97 2.97
N TRP A 92 12.60 1.96 2.57
CA TRP A 92 13.00 1.47 1.25
C TRP A 92 12.71 -0.03 1.08
N ALA A 93 13.03 -0.86 2.07
CA ALA A 93 12.72 -2.29 2.05
C ALA A 93 11.21 -2.55 1.87
N PHE A 94 10.37 -1.78 2.55
CA PHE A 94 8.93 -1.88 2.42
C PHE A 94 8.39 -1.39 1.08
N MET A 95 8.97 -0.33 0.50
CA MET A 95 8.62 0.10 -0.85
C MET A 95 8.86 -1.02 -1.87
N TRP A 96 9.98 -1.74 -1.77
CA TRP A 96 10.24 -2.88 -2.66
C TRP A 96 9.30 -4.06 -2.42
N LEU A 97 8.93 -4.34 -1.16
CA LEU A 97 7.90 -5.32 -0.85
C LEU A 97 6.57 -4.97 -1.54
N PHE A 98 6.15 -3.70 -1.45
CA PHE A 98 4.94 -3.19 -2.06
C PHE A 98 4.97 -3.31 -3.58
N VAL A 99 6.07 -2.92 -4.22
CA VAL A 99 6.24 -3.09 -5.68
C VAL A 99 6.13 -4.58 -6.05
N GLY A 100 6.63 -5.48 -5.20
CA GLY A 100 6.48 -6.93 -5.38
C GLY A 100 5.03 -7.37 -5.34
N PHE A 101 4.24 -6.89 -4.37
CA PHE A 101 2.80 -7.14 -4.32
C PHE A 101 2.11 -6.62 -5.58
N LEU A 102 2.40 -5.39 -5.98
CA LEU A 102 1.78 -4.74 -7.12
C LEU A 102 2.03 -5.50 -8.43
N ILE A 103 3.29 -5.88 -8.70
CA ILE A 103 3.65 -6.64 -9.91
C ILE A 103 2.94 -7.98 -9.92
N ALA A 104 2.97 -8.74 -8.82
CA ALA A 104 2.32 -10.05 -8.76
C ALA A 104 0.80 -9.94 -8.90
N PHE A 105 0.16 -9.00 -8.19
CA PHE A 105 -1.27 -8.78 -8.30
C PHE A 105 -1.67 -8.36 -9.70
N ALA A 106 -0.98 -7.39 -10.32
CA ALA A 106 -1.30 -6.95 -11.68
C ALA A 106 -1.10 -8.07 -12.72
N PHE A 107 0.00 -8.82 -12.63
CA PHE A 107 0.31 -9.95 -13.52
C PHE A 107 -0.75 -11.04 -13.44
N TRP A 108 -1.08 -11.49 -12.22
CA TRP A 108 -2.07 -12.55 -12.04
C TRP A 108 -3.50 -12.08 -12.32
N ASN A 109 -3.83 -10.81 -12.06
CA ASN A 109 -5.12 -10.25 -12.45
C ASN A 109 -5.31 -10.32 -13.98
N ALA A 110 -4.28 -9.95 -14.74
CA ALA A 110 -4.29 -10.02 -16.21
C ALA A 110 -4.37 -11.46 -16.76
N ILE A 111 -3.73 -12.43 -16.10
CA ILE A 111 -3.70 -13.84 -16.54
C ILE A 111 -4.97 -14.59 -16.14
N LEU A 112 -5.39 -14.45 -14.88
CA LEU A 112 -6.46 -15.27 -14.32
C LEU A 112 -7.84 -14.76 -14.72
N GLN A 113 -7.98 -13.44 -14.92
CA GLN A 113 -9.20 -12.73 -15.31
C GLN A 113 -10.45 -13.24 -14.57
N ASP A 114 -10.27 -13.57 -13.29
CA ASP A 114 -11.35 -14.05 -12.43
C ASP A 114 -11.96 -12.84 -11.72
N PRO A 115 -13.23 -12.50 -12.00
CA PRO A 115 -13.86 -11.31 -11.45
C PRO A 115 -13.99 -11.34 -9.93
N ASN A 116 -13.92 -12.52 -9.30
CA ASN A 116 -14.05 -12.64 -7.85
C ASN A 116 -12.75 -12.33 -7.11
N LEU A 117 -11.58 -12.51 -7.74
CA LEU A 117 -10.29 -12.35 -7.03
C LEU A 117 -9.95 -10.89 -6.69
N PHE A 118 -10.58 -9.94 -7.39
CA PHE A 118 -10.37 -8.50 -7.20
C PHE A 118 -11.69 -7.71 -7.05
N ASN A 119 -12.81 -8.39 -6.77
CA ASN A 119 -14.14 -7.75 -6.76
C ASN A 119 -14.23 -6.55 -5.80
N PHE A 120 -13.79 -6.70 -4.54
CA PHE A 120 -13.80 -5.60 -3.58
C PHE A 120 -12.81 -4.48 -3.93
N GLN A 121 -11.68 -4.84 -4.52
CA GLN A 121 -10.64 -3.89 -4.95
C GLN A 121 -11.13 -3.01 -6.09
N VAL A 122 -11.80 -3.61 -7.08
CA VAL A 122 -12.42 -2.90 -8.19
C VAL A 122 -13.52 -1.97 -7.69
N GLU A 123 -14.38 -2.44 -6.77
CA GLU A 123 -15.43 -1.61 -6.16
C GLU A 123 -14.85 -0.40 -5.41
N THR A 124 -13.77 -0.61 -4.66
CA THR A 124 -13.05 0.48 -3.97
C THR A 124 -12.42 1.46 -4.95
N TYR A 125 -11.75 0.96 -5.99
CA TYR A 125 -11.18 1.83 -7.03
C TYR A 125 -12.25 2.71 -7.67
N CYS A 126 -13.39 2.11 -8.00
CA CYS A 126 -14.49 2.82 -8.63
C CYS A 126 -15.18 3.82 -7.71
N SER A 127 -15.37 3.51 -6.42
CA SER A 127 -15.97 4.46 -5.47
C SER A 127 -15.13 5.74 -5.28
N ILE A 128 -13.80 5.62 -5.39
CA ILE A 128 -12.86 6.75 -5.31
C ILE A 128 -12.88 7.59 -6.60
N ASN A 129 -12.95 6.93 -7.77
CA ASN A 129 -12.70 7.59 -9.06
C ASN A 129 -13.96 7.97 -9.85
N SER A 130 -15.10 7.32 -9.59
CA SER A 130 -16.37 7.55 -10.27
C SER A 130 -17.54 7.22 -9.35
N GLN A 131 -18.23 8.25 -8.84
CA GLN A 131 -19.47 8.09 -8.07
C GLN A 131 -20.61 7.64 -9.01
N GLY A 132 -20.68 6.34 -9.28
CA GLY A 132 -21.59 5.72 -10.25
C GLY A 132 -21.53 4.19 -10.22
N ASN A 133 -22.05 3.53 -11.25
CA ASN A 133 -21.99 2.07 -11.36
C ASN A 133 -20.56 1.60 -11.70
N VAL A 134 -20.15 0.45 -11.16
CA VAL A 134 -18.84 -0.17 -11.40
C VAL A 134 -18.62 -0.44 -12.90
N GLU A 135 -19.67 -0.83 -13.63
CA GLU A 135 -19.57 -1.06 -15.08
C GLU A 135 -19.19 0.22 -15.85
N ASP A 136 -19.82 1.35 -15.51
CA ASP A 136 -19.52 2.64 -16.13
C ASP A 136 -18.09 3.10 -15.80
N CYS A 137 -17.66 2.91 -14.55
CA CYS A 137 -16.29 3.18 -14.11
C CYS A 137 -15.27 2.37 -14.93
N VAL A 138 -15.47 1.06 -15.07
CA VAL A 138 -14.55 0.19 -15.83
C VAL A 138 -14.47 0.63 -17.30
N ALA A 139 -15.61 0.99 -17.90
CA ALA A 139 -15.66 1.48 -19.28
C ALA A 139 -14.92 2.82 -19.45
N GLN A 140 -15.12 3.78 -18.55
CA GLN A 140 -14.52 5.12 -18.60
C GLN A 140 -13.01 5.13 -18.36
N HIS A 141 -12.50 4.20 -17.55
CA HIS A 141 -11.08 4.15 -17.15
C HIS A 141 -10.22 3.20 -18.01
N SER A 142 -10.82 2.54 -19.00
CA SER A 142 -10.12 1.71 -19.97
C SER A 142 -9.38 2.53 -21.03
N PHE A 143 -8.21 2.06 -21.49
CA PHE A 143 -7.30 2.78 -22.41
C PHE A 143 -7.93 3.37 -23.68
N ASP A 144 -8.94 2.72 -24.27
CA ASP A 144 -9.53 3.17 -25.55
C ASP A 144 -10.55 4.30 -25.40
N HIS A 145 -11.01 4.57 -24.17
CA HIS A 145 -11.93 5.66 -23.92
C HIS A 145 -11.16 6.90 -23.51
N LYS A 146 -11.17 7.93 -24.38
CA LYS A 146 -10.90 9.30 -23.93
C LYS A 146 -11.76 9.54 -22.71
N SER A 147 -11.14 9.83 -21.57
CA SER A 147 -11.84 10.11 -20.32
C SER A 147 -12.88 11.20 -20.57
N LEU A 148 -14.11 10.80 -20.83
CA LEU A 148 -15.24 11.70 -20.87
C LEU A 148 -15.42 12.11 -19.42
N SER A 149 -14.88 13.28 -19.07
CA SER A 149 -15.11 13.93 -17.79
C SER A 149 -16.61 14.22 -17.68
N THR A 150 -17.41 13.23 -17.30
CA THR A 150 -18.85 13.34 -17.09
C THR A 150 -19.10 13.96 -15.73
N GLY A 151 -18.70 15.22 -15.58
CA GLY A 151 -18.87 16.00 -14.36
C GLY A 151 -17.99 17.24 -14.37
N SER A 152 -18.59 18.39 -14.05
CA SER A 152 -17.92 19.68 -13.85
C SER A 152 -17.14 19.69 -12.53
N ALA A 153 -16.24 18.73 -12.30
CA ALA A 153 -15.30 18.81 -11.20
C ALA A 153 -14.14 19.71 -11.63
N THR A 154 -13.92 20.81 -10.90
CA THR A 154 -12.72 21.62 -11.13
C THR A 154 -11.48 20.82 -10.69
N LYS A 155 -10.30 21.17 -11.20
CA LYS A 155 -9.04 20.53 -10.75
C LYS A 155 -8.82 20.69 -9.24
N GLU A 156 -9.36 21.76 -8.66
CA GLU A 156 -9.30 22.03 -7.22
C GLU A 156 -10.16 21.04 -6.44
N ASP A 157 -11.42 20.82 -6.85
CA ASP A 157 -12.31 19.84 -6.19
C ASP A 157 -11.69 18.43 -6.20
N ARG A 158 -11.09 18.04 -7.34
CA ARG A 158 -10.39 16.75 -7.48
C ARG A 158 -9.15 16.66 -6.58
N LEU A 159 -8.40 17.75 -6.44
CA LEU A 159 -7.23 17.78 -5.56
C LEU A 159 -7.64 17.58 -4.10
N PHE A 160 -8.68 18.29 -3.64
CA PHE A 160 -9.19 18.14 -2.28
C PHE A 160 -9.71 16.73 -2.02
N SER A 161 -10.47 16.14 -2.95
CA SER A 161 -10.99 14.78 -2.79
C SER A 161 -9.88 13.72 -2.70
N ILE A 162 -8.82 13.87 -3.50
CA ILE A 162 -7.65 12.96 -3.46
C ILE A 162 -6.91 13.10 -2.13
N ILE A 163 -6.63 14.34 -1.70
CA ILE A 163 -5.96 14.60 -0.42
C ILE A 163 -6.79 14.02 0.74
N GLU A 164 -8.10 14.26 0.74
CA GLU A 164 -9.01 13.74 1.78
C GLU A 164 -8.94 12.21 1.86
N ASN A 165 -9.10 11.52 0.73
CA ASN A 165 -9.02 10.05 0.68
C ASN A 165 -7.67 9.53 1.18
N ASN A 166 -6.57 10.14 0.73
CA ASN A 166 -5.23 9.72 1.13
C ASN A 166 -4.93 10.03 2.60
N VAL A 167 -5.44 11.13 3.15
CA VAL A 167 -5.37 11.42 4.58
C VAL A 167 -6.18 10.41 5.38
N TYR A 168 -7.36 9.99 4.92
CA TYR A 168 -8.11 8.90 5.55
C TYR A 168 -7.28 7.61 5.60
N VAL A 169 -6.69 7.19 4.48
CA VAL A 169 -5.83 6.00 4.42
C VAL A 169 -4.62 6.14 5.36
N MET A 170 -4.01 7.31 5.41
CA MET A 170 -2.91 7.62 6.33
C MET A 170 -3.33 7.49 7.80
N ILE A 171 -4.48 8.06 8.18
CA ILE A 171 -5.02 7.95 9.55
C ILE A 171 -5.31 6.49 9.91
N PHE A 172 -5.95 5.74 9.02
CA PHE A 172 -6.19 4.32 9.24
C PHE A 172 -4.90 3.53 9.38
N THR A 173 -3.88 3.85 8.58
CA THR A 173 -2.55 3.23 8.67
C THR A 173 -1.91 3.49 10.04
N LEU A 174 -1.95 4.74 10.52
CA LEU A 174 -1.45 5.11 11.84
C LEU A 174 -2.17 4.34 12.95
N LEU A 175 -3.51 4.31 12.93
CA LEU A 175 -4.32 3.64 13.94
C LEU A 175 -4.12 2.12 13.94
N PHE A 176 -4.11 1.49 12.77
CA PHE A 176 -3.86 0.05 12.65
C PHE A 176 -2.45 -0.31 13.12
N SER A 177 -1.46 0.53 12.83
CA SER A 177 -0.11 0.29 13.31
C SER A 177 0.02 0.49 14.82
N LEU A 178 -0.65 1.50 15.38
CA LEU A 178 -0.69 1.74 16.82
C LEU A 178 -1.32 0.56 17.58
N ILE A 179 -2.48 0.09 17.13
CA ILE A 179 -3.29 -0.91 17.84
C ILE A 179 -2.70 -2.31 17.66
N PHE A 180 -2.29 -2.66 16.44
CA PHE A 180 -1.91 -4.03 16.09
C PHE A 180 -0.42 -4.17 15.75
N GLY A 181 0.39 -3.11 15.90
CA GLY A 181 1.81 -3.10 15.54
C GLY A 181 1.99 -3.22 14.03
N ALA A 182 2.20 -4.45 13.56
CA ALA A 182 2.28 -4.80 12.15
C ALA A 182 0.93 -4.76 11.40
N GLY A 183 -0.14 -4.24 12.02
CA GLY A 183 -1.47 -4.18 11.39
C GLY A 183 -1.55 -3.32 10.13
N ALA A 184 -0.62 -2.37 9.96
CA ALA A 184 -0.53 -1.54 8.76
C ALA A 184 -0.40 -2.36 7.46
N ILE A 185 0.14 -3.59 7.52
CA ILE A 185 0.27 -4.45 6.33
C ILE A 185 -1.07 -4.72 5.65
N PHE A 186 -2.18 -4.72 6.40
CA PHE A 186 -3.51 -4.85 5.83
C PHE A 186 -3.83 -3.68 4.89
N ILE A 187 -3.63 -2.45 5.35
CA ILE A 187 -3.89 -1.24 4.56
C ILE A 187 -2.97 -1.16 3.34
N LEU A 188 -1.71 -1.60 3.50
CA LEU A 188 -0.69 -1.57 2.44
C LEU A 188 -0.94 -2.64 1.37
N ALA A 189 -1.25 -3.88 1.77
CA ALA A 189 -1.62 -4.95 0.84
C ALA A 189 -2.95 -4.63 0.13
N TRP A 190 -3.91 -4.04 0.85
CA TRP A 190 -5.15 -3.53 0.28
C TRP A 190 -4.87 -2.50 -0.81
N ASN A 191 -4.10 -1.45 -0.52
CA ASN A 191 -3.74 -0.43 -1.51
C ASN A 191 -3.02 -1.02 -2.73
N ALA A 192 -2.04 -1.91 -2.52
CA ALA A 192 -1.36 -2.59 -3.63
C ALA A 192 -2.35 -3.32 -4.55
N SER A 193 -3.34 -3.99 -3.98
CA SER A 193 -4.37 -4.72 -4.72
C SER A 193 -5.38 -3.82 -5.43
N VAL A 194 -5.73 -2.67 -4.86
CA VAL A 194 -6.59 -1.65 -5.49
C VAL A 194 -5.88 -1.04 -6.69
N ILE A 195 -4.59 -0.68 -6.57
CA ILE A 195 -3.79 -0.17 -7.70
C ILE A 195 -3.63 -1.27 -8.77
N ALA A 196 -3.40 -2.52 -8.39
CA ALA A 196 -3.33 -3.63 -9.35
C ALA A 196 -4.65 -3.85 -10.11
N ALA A 197 -5.80 -3.68 -9.45
CA ALA A 197 -7.11 -3.71 -10.10
C ALA A 197 -7.25 -2.56 -11.10
N ALA A 198 -6.86 -1.35 -10.72
CA ALA A 198 -6.85 -0.17 -11.58
C ALA A 198 -5.95 -0.36 -12.82
N ILE A 199 -4.76 -0.93 -12.64
CA ILE A 199 -3.87 -1.32 -13.75
C ILE A 199 -4.58 -2.32 -14.66
N GLY A 200 -5.23 -3.35 -14.12
CA GLY A 200 -5.99 -4.33 -14.90
C GLY A 200 -7.08 -3.69 -15.75
N ILE A 201 -7.88 -2.78 -15.18
CA ILE A 201 -8.91 -2.01 -15.89
C ILE A 201 -8.29 -1.16 -17.00
N PHE A 202 -7.28 -0.36 -16.67
CA PHE A 202 -6.62 0.54 -17.62
C PHE A 202 -6.05 -0.23 -18.81
N THR A 203 -5.34 -1.32 -18.54
CA THR A 203 -4.65 -2.15 -19.55
C THR A 203 -5.58 -3.14 -20.25
N LYS A 204 -6.88 -3.15 -19.91
CA LYS A 204 -7.84 -4.15 -20.38
C LYS A 204 -7.34 -5.58 -20.17
N TYR A 205 -6.65 -5.80 -19.05
CA TYR A 205 -6.06 -7.09 -18.68
C TYR A 205 -5.05 -7.63 -19.70
N GLN A 206 -4.47 -6.76 -20.54
CA GLN A 206 -3.42 -7.13 -21.49
C GLN A 206 -2.04 -7.04 -20.83
N ILE A 207 -1.34 -8.18 -20.81
CA ILE A 207 -0.02 -8.30 -20.16
C ILE A 207 1.01 -7.34 -20.78
N THR A 208 0.94 -7.12 -22.09
CA THR A 208 1.84 -6.22 -22.83
C THR A 208 1.73 -4.76 -22.38
N GLU A 209 0.56 -4.36 -21.86
CA GLU A 209 0.28 -2.99 -21.44
C GLU A 209 0.51 -2.78 -19.93
N ILE A 210 0.76 -3.83 -19.14
CA ILE A 210 1.05 -3.75 -17.70
C ILE A 210 2.18 -2.75 -17.40
N PRO A 211 3.32 -2.72 -18.14
CA PRO A 211 4.36 -1.73 -17.88
C PRO A 211 3.87 -0.28 -17.98
N LEU A 212 2.98 0.01 -18.94
CA LEU A 212 2.39 1.33 -19.11
C LEU A 212 1.43 1.67 -17.97
N GLY A 213 0.60 0.71 -17.54
CA GLY A 213 -0.27 0.86 -16.37
C GLY A 213 0.52 1.08 -15.09
N LEU A 214 1.57 0.31 -14.85
CA LEU A 214 2.48 0.50 -13.72
C LEU A 214 3.08 1.91 -13.75
N LEU A 215 3.58 2.37 -14.89
CA LEU A 215 4.14 3.72 -15.01
C LEU A 215 3.10 4.80 -14.67
N ARG A 216 1.87 4.68 -15.19
CA ARG A 216 0.78 5.65 -14.94
C ARG A 216 0.50 5.83 -13.45
N TYR A 217 0.30 4.72 -12.72
CA TYR A 217 -0.09 4.77 -11.31
C TYR A 217 1.10 4.98 -10.37
N MET A 218 2.31 4.52 -10.71
CA MET A 218 3.46 4.65 -9.82
C MET A 218 4.08 6.05 -9.78
N ILE A 219 3.78 6.94 -10.73
CA ILE A 219 4.30 8.33 -10.72
C ILE A 219 3.85 9.09 -9.46
N HIS A 220 2.57 9.00 -9.09
CA HIS A 220 2.05 9.52 -7.81
C HIS A 220 1.98 8.44 -6.73
N GLY A 221 1.83 7.16 -7.11
CA GLY A 221 1.76 6.05 -6.16
C GLY A 221 3.05 5.83 -5.37
N VAL A 222 4.24 6.06 -5.94
CA VAL A 222 5.51 5.95 -5.18
C VAL A 222 5.52 6.91 -3.97
N PRO A 223 5.33 8.24 -4.15
CA PRO A 223 5.33 9.14 -3.00
C PRO A 223 4.16 8.87 -2.05
N GLU A 224 2.96 8.56 -2.55
CA GLU A 224 1.80 8.26 -1.69
C GLU A 224 2.06 7.06 -0.75
N ILE A 225 2.52 5.94 -1.31
CA ILE A 225 2.79 4.73 -0.53
C ILE A 225 3.99 4.94 0.41
N ALA A 226 4.99 5.74 0.00
CA ALA A 226 6.08 6.12 0.89
C ALA A 226 5.56 6.89 2.13
N ALA A 227 4.61 7.81 1.94
CA ALA A 227 3.95 8.50 3.05
C ALA A 227 3.23 7.49 3.98
N TYR A 228 2.48 6.53 3.42
CA TYR A 228 1.82 5.50 4.24
C TYR A 228 2.81 4.62 5.01
N PHE A 229 3.95 4.24 4.42
CA PHE A 229 4.97 3.48 5.15
C PHE A 229 5.64 4.29 6.25
N ILE A 230 5.92 5.57 6.02
CA ILE A 230 6.45 6.47 7.06
C ILE A 230 5.44 6.57 8.22
N THR A 231 4.16 6.71 7.91
CA THR A 231 3.08 6.74 8.91
C THR A 231 2.93 5.42 9.65
N ALA A 232 3.02 4.28 8.94
CA ALA A 232 3.00 2.96 9.55
C ALA A 232 4.16 2.80 10.52
N LEU A 233 5.36 3.25 10.13
CA LEU A 233 6.52 3.20 10.99
C LEU A 233 6.35 4.07 12.24
N ALA A 234 5.86 5.31 12.06
CA ALA A 234 5.57 6.22 13.17
C ALA A 234 4.59 5.60 14.17
N GLY A 235 3.50 4.97 13.68
CA GLY A 235 2.53 4.28 14.54
C GLY A 235 3.10 3.05 15.25
N GLY A 236 3.93 2.26 14.56
CA GLY A 236 4.57 1.07 15.13
C GLY A 236 5.60 1.40 16.21
N ILE A 237 6.48 2.37 15.93
CA ILE A 237 7.48 2.87 16.89
C ILE A 237 6.78 3.46 18.11
N PHE A 238 5.80 4.34 17.91
CA PHE A 238 5.08 4.96 19.02
C PHE A 238 4.31 3.92 19.86
N GLY A 239 3.61 2.98 19.20
CA GLY A 239 2.88 1.91 19.87
C GLY A 239 3.78 1.06 20.77
N ILE A 240 4.91 0.56 20.24
CA ILE A 240 5.86 -0.25 21.01
C ILE A 240 6.53 0.60 22.11
N GLY A 241 6.99 1.81 21.77
CA GLY A 241 7.66 2.72 22.69
C GLY A 241 6.79 3.13 23.87
N PHE A 242 5.47 3.28 23.68
CA PHE A 242 4.51 3.56 24.74
C PHE A 242 4.43 2.43 25.78
N PHE A 243 4.45 1.16 25.36
CA PHE A 243 4.41 0.02 26.28
C PHE A 243 5.76 -0.29 26.92
N LYS A 244 6.86 -0.03 26.21
CA LYS A 244 8.22 -0.38 26.65
C LYS A 244 8.83 0.66 27.58
N ASN A 245 8.58 1.95 27.33
CA ASN A 245 9.23 3.04 28.07
C ASN A 245 8.34 3.59 29.19
N LYS A 246 8.96 4.06 30.29
CA LYS A 246 8.23 4.78 31.34
C LYS A 246 7.73 6.11 30.79
N ILE A 247 6.44 6.40 31.02
CA ILE A 247 5.82 7.69 30.66
C ILE A 247 6.68 8.84 31.24
N LYS A 248 6.93 9.88 30.43
CA LYS A 248 7.80 11.03 30.72
C LYS A 248 9.31 10.74 30.87
N SER A 249 9.77 9.53 30.56
CA SER A 249 11.22 9.30 30.44
C SER A 249 11.80 10.06 29.23
N ARG A 250 13.11 10.37 29.26
CA ARG A 250 13.79 11.00 28.10
C ARG A 250 13.60 10.19 26.83
N LYS A 251 13.70 8.85 26.92
CA LYS A 251 13.44 7.93 25.81
C LYS A 251 12.03 8.06 25.26
N PHE A 252 11.02 8.09 26.15
CA PHE A 252 9.63 8.25 25.72
C PHE A 252 9.36 9.60 25.02
N LEU A 253 9.97 10.69 25.50
CA LEU A 253 9.83 12.00 24.86
C LEU A 253 10.47 12.03 23.47
N ARG A 254 11.62 11.37 23.29
CA ARG A 254 12.24 11.22 21.96
C ARG A 254 11.36 10.45 20.99
N VAL A 255 10.80 9.32 21.43
CA VAL A 255 9.86 8.53 20.60
C VAL A 255 8.69 9.40 20.13
N ILE A 256 8.12 10.23 21.00
CA ILE A 256 7.07 11.19 20.63
C ILE A 256 7.58 12.19 19.59
N GLU A 257 8.74 12.81 19.83
CA GLU A 257 9.32 13.81 18.93
C GLU A 257 9.57 13.21 17.54
N ASN A 258 10.21 12.04 17.46
CA ASN A 258 10.51 11.34 16.22
C ASN A 258 9.23 10.92 15.50
N THR A 259 8.21 10.45 16.22
CA THR A 259 6.89 10.15 15.65
C THR A 259 6.26 11.38 15.01
N ILE A 260 6.31 12.55 15.67
CA ILE A 260 5.78 13.81 15.12
C ILE A 260 6.54 14.21 13.87
N ILE A 261 7.87 14.08 13.86
CA ILE A 261 8.71 14.35 12.69
C ILE A 261 8.31 13.45 11.51
N LEU A 262 8.17 12.15 11.74
CA LEU A 262 7.78 11.19 10.69
C LEU A 262 6.38 11.52 10.13
N LEU A 263 5.41 11.81 10.99
CA LEU A 263 4.05 12.19 10.55
C LEU A 263 4.04 13.50 9.76
N PHE A 264 4.84 14.48 10.17
CA PHE A 264 4.98 15.74 9.42
C PHE A 264 5.58 15.50 8.03
N VAL A 265 6.64 14.70 7.93
CA VAL A 265 7.25 14.33 6.63
C VAL A 265 6.25 13.59 5.74
N SER A 266 5.50 12.65 6.32
CA SER A 266 4.47 11.88 5.60
C SER A 266 3.41 12.79 4.97
N ILE A 267 2.88 13.77 5.73
CA ILE A 267 1.89 14.73 5.22
C ILE A 267 2.45 15.54 4.04
N LEU A 268 3.70 16.02 4.13
CA LEU A 268 4.31 16.77 3.04
C LEU A 268 4.46 15.93 1.77
N ILE A 269 4.91 14.68 1.91
CA ILE A 269 5.03 13.75 0.77
C ILE A 269 3.65 13.45 0.17
N LEU A 270 2.62 13.29 0.99
CA LEU A 270 1.26 13.01 0.55
C LEU A 270 0.65 14.18 -0.24
N ILE A 271 0.91 15.42 0.18
CA ILE A 271 0.53 16.61 -0.60
C ILE A 271 1.24 16.62 -1.95
N ILE A 272 2.54 16.30 -1.99
CA ILE A 272 3.30 16.19 -3.25
C ILE A 272 2.70 15.11 -4.15
N ALA A 273 2.34 13.94 -3.61
CA ALA A 273 1.71 12.86 -4.37
C ALA A 273 0.40 13.32 -5.03
N ALA A 274 -0.48 14.00 -4.28
CA ALA A 274 -1.75 14.50 -4.81
C ALA A 274 -1.55 15.55 -5.92
N LEU A 275 -0.56 16.44 -5.78
CA LEU A 275 -0.21 17.39 -6.83
C LEU A 275 0.27 16.68 -8.10
N ILE A 276 1.09 15.64 -7.95
CA ILE A 276 1.55 14.80 -9.07
C ILE A 276 0.38 14.09 -9.74
N GLU A 277 -0.58 13.57 -8.97
CA GLU A 277 -1.75 12.88 -9.52
C GLU A 277 -2.66 13.82 -10.31
N VAL A 278 -2.95 15.02 -9.80
CA VAL A 278 -3.91 15.94 -10.43
C VAL A 278 -3.30 16.73 -11.58
N TYR A 279 -2.06 17.17 -11.45
CA TYR A 279 -1.46 18.12 -12.39
C TYR A 279 -0.45 17.49 -13.35
N LEU A 280 0.34 16.50 -12.89
CA LEU A 280 1.42 15.93 -13.71
C LEU A 280 0.97 14.68 -14.48
N THR A 281 0.37 13.71 -13.79
CA THR A 281 -0.03 12.41 -14.36
C THR A 281 -0.96 12.56 -15.58
N PRO A 282 -1.99 13.43 -15.58
CA PRO A 282 -2.89 13.58 -16.73
C PRO A 282 -2.23 14.25 -17.94
N LEU A 283 -1.11 14.97 -17.75
CA LEU A 283 -0.34 15.52 -18.88
C LEU A 283 0.43 14.44 -19.64
N LEU A 284 0.83 13.37 -18.93
CA LEU A 284 1.62 12.27 -19.48
C LEU A 284 0.75 11.16 -20.10
N PHE A 285 -0.50 10.98 -19.63
CA PHE A 285 -1.40 9.88 -20.04
C PHE A 285 -2.77 10.40 -20.49
N LYS A 286 -2.81 11.06 -21.65
CA LYS A 286 -4.03 11.64 -22.25
C LYS A 286 -4.90 10.62 -22.97
#